data_AF-A0AAN7HGK4-F1
#
_entry.id   AF-A0AAN7HGK4-F1
#
_cell.length_a   1.000
_cell.length_b   1.000
_cell.length_c   1.000
_cell.angle_alpha   90.00
_cell.angle_beta   90.00
_cell.angle_gamma   90.00
#
_symmetry.space_group_name_H-M   'P 1'
#
loop_
_entity.id
_entity.type
_entity.pdbx_description
1 polymer ?
#
loop_
_entity_poly.entity_id
_entity_poly.type
_entity_poly.pdbx_seq_one_letter_code
_entity_poly.pdbx_strand_id
1 'polypeptide(L)'
;MTAFSLTRVLLLAVLATAGVNANPCGKTLCDIGLTCCNSSCGICVKPGMKCTTHICPDSNFAPREEEDDHEQGVECGPATCKGGTECCNESCGYCVEPGKGCTQELCLPAGEPCGDKVCAKGLVCCNESCGLCAPPNGGCTQQLCIKE
;
A
#
# COMPACT_ATOMS: atom_id res chain seq x y z
N MET A 1 -30.82 -80.17 -10.74
CA MET A 1 -30.36 -79.76 -9.40
C MET A 1 -29.25 -78.74 -9.65
N THR A 2 -29.26 -77.47 -9.30
CA THR A 2 -30.02 -76.66 -8.34
C THR A 2 -29.81 -75.18 -8.72
N ALA A 3 -30.82 -74.35 -8.51
CA ALA A 3 -30.80 -72.90 -8.67
C ALA A 3 -30.12 -72.20 -7.47
N PHE A 4 -29.43 -71.07 -7.70
CA PHE A 4 -29.21 -69.94 -6.78
C PHE A 4 -28.81 -68.72 -7.65
N SER A 5 -29.71 -67.79 -7.96
CA SER A 5 -30.22 -66.67 -7.16
C SER A 5 -29.26 -65.48 -7.06
N LEU A 6 -29.64 -64.43 -7.81
CA LEU A 6 -29.49 -62.99 -7.63
C LEU A 6 -28.57 -62.44 -6.52
N THR A 7 -27.93 -61.32 -6.88
CA THR A 7 -27.69 -60.07 -6.11
C THR A 7 -26.21 -59.74 -5.91
N ARG A 8 -25.82 -58.54 -6.36
CA ARG A 8 -24.50 -57.86 -6.21
C ARG A 8 -23.45 -58.45 -7.15
N VAL A 9 -23.04 -57.80 -8.22
CA VAL A 9 -22.32 -56.53 -8.20
C VAL A 9 -22.72 -55.69 -9.42
N LEU A 10 -23.95 -55.19 -9.41
CA LEU A 10 -24.34 -54.04 -10.23
C LEU A 10 -23.90 -52.78 -9.47
N LEU A 11 -22.60 -52.51 -9.44
CA LEU A 11 -22.07 -51.22 -9.02
C LEU A 11 -20.90 -50.87 -9.96
N LEU A 12 -21.24 -50.73 -11.24
CA LEU A 12 -20.50 -49.84 -12.12
C LEU A 12 -20.68 -48.45 -11.53
N ALA A 13 -19.76 -48.06 -10.65
CA ALA A 13 -19.54 -46.68 -10.29
C ALA A 13 -19.08 -45.96 -11.56
N VAL A 14 -20.04 -45.59 -12.41
CA VAL A 14 -19.85 -44.51 -13.38
C VAL A 14 -19.75 -43.25 -12.51
N LEU A 15 -18.56 -43.02 -11.97
CA LEU A 15 -18.13 -41.69 -11.59
C LEU A 15 -18.16 -40.89 -12.89
N ALA A 16 -19.31 -40.29 -13.18
CA ALA A 16 -19.36 -39.13 -14.03
C ALA A 16 -18.44 -38.13 -13.36
N THR A 17 -17.21 -38.04 -13.86
CA THR A 17 -16.38 -36.88 -13.61
C THR A 17 -17.19 -35.72 -14.16
N ALA A 18 -17.89 -35.02 -13.27
CA ALA A 18 -18.34 -33.68 -13.52
C ALA A 18 -17.06 -32.85 -13.69
N GLY A 19 -16.43 -32.97 -14.86
CA GLY A 19 -15.41 -32.07 -15.32
C GLY A 19 -16.10 -30.72 -15.37
N VAL A 20 -15.80 -29.90 -14.36
CA VAL A 20 -16.07 -28.47 -14.40
C VAL A 20 -15.36 -27.92 -15.62
N ASN A 21 -16.05 -27.88 -16.76
CA ASN A 21 -15.56 -27.27 -17.99
C ASN A 21 -15.64 -25.76 -17.82
N ALA A 22 -14.82 -25.22 -16.92
CA ALA A 22 -14.51 -23.80 -16.90
C ALA A 22 -13.67 -23.53 -18.15
N ASN A 23 -14.27 -22.89 -19.16
CA ASN A 23 -13.58 -22.60 -20.41
C ASN A 23 -12.81 -21.28 -20.25
N PRO A 24 -11.49 -21.23 -20.48
CA PRO A 24 -10.73 -19.99 -20.38
C PRO A 24 -11.20 -18.95 -21.42
N CYS A 25 -11.24 -17.69 -20.99
CA CYS A 25 -11.59 -16.55 -21.80
C CYS A 25 -10.72 -15.34 -21.40
N GLY A 26 -9.56 -15.22 -22.04
CA GLY A 26 -8.59 -14.19 -21.65
C GLY A 26 -8.05 -14.42 -20.24
N LYS A 27 -8.19 -13.41 -19.38
CA LYS A 27 -7.84 -13.48 -17.95
C LYS A 27 -8.96 -14.06 -17.06
N THR A 28 -10.12 -14.39 -17.64
CA THR A 28 -11.31 -14.86 -16.92
C THR A 28 -11.59 -16.34 -17.23
N LEU A 29 -12.15 -17.07 -16.28
CA LEU A 29 -12.71 -18.41 -16.48
C LEU A 29 -14.23 -18.31 -16.57
N CYS A 30 -14.83 -18.84 -17.64
CA CYS A 30 -16.28 -18.81 -17.80
C CYS A 30 -16.98 -19.82 -16.89
N ASP A 31 -18.10 -19.40 -16.28
CA ASP A 31 -18.97 -20.28 -15.52
C ASP A 31 -19.61 -21.39 -16.38
N ILE A 32 -20.09 -22.44 -15.71
CA ILE A 32 -20.69 -23.61 -16.35
C ILE A 32 -21.87 -23.19 -17.24
N GLY A 33 -21.85 -23.62 -18.50
CA GLY A 33 -22.89 -23.33 -19.47
C GLY A 33 -22.74 -21.99 -20.19
N LEU A 34 -21.65 -21.25 -19.94
CA LEU A 34 -21.24 -20.09 -20.72
C LEU A 34 -20.13 -20.47 -21.73
N THR A 35 -20.02 -19.68 -22.79
CA THR A 35 -18.98 -19.81 -23.81
C THR A 35 -18.23 -18.49 -23.93
N CYS A 36 -16.91 -18.56 -24.12
CA CYS A 36 -16.10 -17.37 -24.35
C CYS A 36 -16.56 -16.66 -25.63
N CYS A 37 -17.01 -15.42 -25.48
CA CYS A 37 -17.39 -14.56 -26.59
C CYS A 37 -16.22 -13.69 -27.01
N ASN A 38 -15.53 -13.05 -26.07
CA ASN A 38 -14.39 -12.20 -26.39
C ASN A 38 -13.25 -12.43 -25.39
N SER A 39 -12.19 -13.08 -25.87
CA SER A 39 -11.00 -13.39 -25.08
C SER A 39 -10.15 -12.16 -24.77
N SER A 40 -10.16 -11.11 -25.60
CA SER A 40 -9.48 -9.84 -25.28
C SER A 40 -10.13 -9.14 -24.09
N CYS A 41 -11.43 -9.35 -23.88
CA CYS A 41 -12.21 -8.66 -22.86
C CYS A 41 -12.62 -9.56 -21.68
N GLY A 42 -12.31 -10.86 -21.72
CA GLY A 42 -12.81 -11.83 -20.74
C GLY A 42 -14.34 -11.95 -20.68
N ILE A 43 -15.04 -11.72 -21.81
CA ILE A 43 -16.51 -11.72 -21.85
C ILE A 43 -17.03 -13.12 -22.17
N CYS A 44 -17.79 -13.67 -21.23
CA CYS A 44 -18.51 -14.94 -21.37
C CYS A 44 -19.99 -14.69 -21.65
N VAL A 45 -20.59 -15.46 -22.56
CA VAL A 45 -22.02 -15.35 -22.91
C VAL A 45 -22.69 -16.72 -22.96
N LYS A 46 -24.03 -16.74 -22.94
CA LYS A 46 -24.79 -17.98 -23.18
C LYS A 46 -24.63 -18.44 -24.64
N PRO A 47 -24.67 -19.75 -24.90
CA PRO A 47 -24.69 -20.29 -26.25
C PRO A 47 -25.78 -19.66 -27.11
N GLY A 48 -25.45 -19.31 -28.36
CA GLY A 48 -26.38 -18.73 -29.32
C GLY A 48 -26.52 -17.19 -29.28
N MET A 49 -25.90 -16.52 -28.31
CA MET A 49 -25.87 -15.06 -28.26
C MET A 49 -24.93 -14.48 -29.31
N LYS A 50 -25.27 -13.29 -29.84
CA LYS A 50 -24.39 -12.53 -30.74
C LYS A 50 -23.24 -11.94 -29.94
N CYS A 51 -22.06 -11.94 -30.55
CA CYS A 51 -20.84 -11.48 -29.93
C CYS A 51 -20.19 -10.37 -30.76
N THR A 52 -19.56 -9.41 -30.07
CA THR A 52 -18.72 -8.39 -30.70
C THR A 52 -17.25 -8.71 -30.45
N THR A 53 -16.48 -8.89 -31.52
CA THR A 53 -15.04 -9.22 -31.46
C THR A 53 -14.18 -7.97 -31.62
N HIS A 54 -14.38 -6.97 -30.76
CA HIS A 54 -13.48 -5.83 -30.69
C HIS A 54 -12.32 -6.12 -29.75
N ILE A 55 -11.16 -5.55 -30.03
CA ILE A 55 -10.02 -5.59 -29.10
C ILE A 55 -10.39 -4.66 -27.95
N CYS A 56 -10.52 -5.21 -26.75
CA CYS A 56 -10.47 -4.38 -25.56
C CYS A 56 -9.03 -3.91 -25.38
N PRO A 57 -8.77 -2.61 -25.20
CA PRO A 57 -7.49 -2.18 -24.66
C PRO A 57 -7.32 -2.92 -23.35
N ASP A 58 -6.16 -3.56 -23.15
CA ASP A 58 -5.86 -4.32 -21.94
C ASP A 58 -6.42 -3.56 -20.75
N SER A 59 -7.41 -4.15 -20.09
CA SER A 59 -8.10 -3.57 -18.95
C SER A 59 -7.16 -3.58 -17.75
N ASN A 60 -6.10 -2.79 -17.82
CA ASN A 60 -5.48 -2.11 -16.69
C ASN A 60 -6.37 -0.95 -16.20
N PHE A 61 -7.66 -0.96 -16.54
CA PHE A 61 -8.71 -0.06 -16.03
C PHE A 61 -9.73 -0.83 -15.17
N ALA A 62 -9.27 -1.76 -14.34
CA ALA A 62 -9.68 -1.60 -12.95
C ALA A 62 -8.83 -0.42 -12.43
N PRO A 63 -9.34 0.51 -11.60
CA PRO A 63 -8.45 1.07 -10.61
C PRO A 63 -7.97 -0.16 -9.84
N ARG A 64 -6.81 -0.71 -10.21
CA ARG A 64 -5.93 -1.27 -9.20
C ARG A 64 -5.90 -0.15 -8.17
N GLU A 65 -6.27 -0.46 -6.93
CA GLU A 65 -5.67 0.29 -5.82
C GLU A 65 -4.20 0.38 -6.22
N GLU A 66 -3.76 1.60 -6.54
CA GLU A 66 -2.38 1.85 -6.89
C GLU A 66 -1.63 1.37 -5.65
N GLU A 67 -1.09 0.15 -5.71
CA GLU A 67 0.02 -0.24 -4.88
C GLU A 67 1.09 0.79 -5.27
N ASP A 68 1.16 1.81 -4.42
CA ASP A 68 2.05 2.95 -4.39
C ASP A 68 3.50 2.45 -4.38
N ASP A 69 3.95 1.98 -5.53
CA ASP A 69 5.19 1.20 -5.63
C ASP A 69 6.42 2.07 -5.84
N HIS A 70 6.34 3.40 -5.71
CA HIS A 70 7.53 4.25 -5.67
C HIS A 70 7.37 5.37 -4.63
N GLU A 71 7.12 4.99 -3.38
CA GLU A 71 7.35 5.85 -2.20
C GLU A 71 8.86 6.02 -1.92
N GLN A 72 9.66 6.25 -2.97
CA GLN A 72 11.08 6.60 -2.84
C GLN A 72 11.12 8.03 -2.33
N GLY A 73 11.15 8.13 -1.00
CA GLY A 73 11.21 9.41 -0.35
C GLY A 73 12.44 10.21 -0.77
N VAL A 74 12.27 11.52 -0.89
CA VAL A 74 13.35 12.43 -1.28
C VAL A 74 14.13 12.82 -0.03
N GLU A 75 15.46 12.66 -0.04
CA GLU A 75 16.30 13.14 1.05
C GLU A 75 16.18 14.66 1.21
N CYS A 76 16.01 15.12 2.44
CA CYS A 76 15.87 16.53 2.80
C CYS A 76 16.59 16.77 4.12
N GLY A 77 17.92 16.88 4.05
CA GLY A 77 18.78 17.02 5.24
C GLY A 77 18.53 15.96 6.31
N PRO A 78 18.05 16.31 7.52
CA PRO A 78 17.79 15.34 8.59
C PRO A 78 16.52 14.49 8.39
N ALA A 79 15.70 14.78 7.38
CA ALA A 79 14.45 14.07 7.11
C ALA A 79 14.44 13.45 5.71
N THR A 80 13.50 12.52 5.50
CA THR A 80 13.16 11.98 4.19
C THR A 80 11.71 12.34 3.90
N CYS A 81 11.48 13.08 2.82
CA CYS A 81 10.17 13.52 2.39
C CYS A 81 9.35 12.36 1.81
N LYS A 82 8.06 12.31 2.14
CA LYS A 82 7.14 11.30 1.61
C LYS A 82 6.99 11.46 0.09
N GLY A 83 6.70 10.36 -0.62
CA GLY A 83 6.29 10.42 -2.02
C GLY A 83 5.20 11.48 -2.28
N GLY A 84 5.39 12.28 -3.33
CA GLY A 84 4.49 13.39 -3.67
C GLY A 84 4.72 14.70 -2.91
N THR A 85 5.73 14.77 -2.03
CA THR A 85 6.17 16.02 -1.38
C THR A 85 7.55 16.45 -1.87
N GLU A 86 7.88 17.73 -1.77
CA GLU A 86 9.17 18.30 -2.16
C GLU A 86 9.95 18.79 -0.93
N CYS A 87 11.28 18.70 -1.00
CA CYS A 87 12.15 19.26 0.04
C CYS A 87 12.09 20.78 -0.03
N CYS A 88 11.48 21.40 0.97
CA CYS A 88 11.42 22.84 1.11
C CYS A 88 12.70 23.37 1.76
N ASN A 89 13.16 22.76 2.86
CA ASN A 89 14.32 23.27 3.57
C ASN A 89 15.25 22.12 3.99
N GLU A 90 16.37 21.99 3.27
CA GLU A 90 17.38 20.97 3.55
C GLU A 90 18.04 21.16 4.91
N SER A 91 18.20 22.40 5.41
CA SER A 91 18.79 22.61 6.73
C SER A 91 17.92 22.04 7.85
N CYS A 92 16.60 22.04 7.66
CA CYS A 92 15.60 21.69 8.67
C CYS A 92 14.93 20.33 8.43
N GLY A 93 15.03 19.79 7.21
CA GLY A 93 14.25 18.64 6.77
C GLY A 93 12.75 18.92 6.68
N TYR A 94 12.38 20.12 6.23
CA TYR A 94 10.98 20.46 6.01
C TYR A 94 10.54 20.06 4.61
N CYS A 95 9.51 19.22 4.57
CA CYS A 95 8.87 18.74 3.36
C CYS A 95 7.53 19.43 3.18
N VAL A 96 7.20 19.82 1.96
CA VAL A 96 5.94 20.51 1.63
C VAL A 96 5.27 19.90 0.41
N GLU A 97 3.97 20.15 0.26
CA GLU A 97 3.27 19.81 -0.98
C GLU A 97 3.76 20.72 -2.13
N PRO A 98 3.79 20.21 -3.37
CA PRO A 98 4.18 20.99 -4.54
C PRO A 98 3.40 22.30 -4.65
N GLY A 99 4.13 23.41 -4.84
CA GLY A 99 3.54 24.74 -5.05
C GLY A 99 3.09 25.44 -3.76
N LYS A 100 3.34 24.87 -2.58
CA LYS A 100 3.21 25.59 -1.32
C LYS A 100 4.41 26.51 -1.11
N GLY A 101 4.14 27.65 -0.46
CA GLY A 101 5.19 28.58 -0.05
C GLY A 101 6.10 27.94 1.01
N CYS A 102 7.39 28.23 0.91
CA CYS A 102 8.44 27.69 1.76
C CYS A 102 9.31 28.83 2.27
N THR A 103 9.78 28.73 3.53
CA THR A 103 10.80 29.65 4.07
C THR A 103 12.13 28.92 4.16
N GLN A 104 13.17 29.51 3.55
CA GLN A 104 14.55 29.05 3.71
C GLN A 104 15.14 29.67 4.96
N GLU A 105 15.32 28.85 5.99
CA GLU A 105 15.94 29.23 7.25
C GLU A 105 17.04 28.23 7.63
N LEU A 106 18.06 28.71 8.33
CA LEU A 106 19.13 27.84 8.83
C LEU A 106 18.68 27.20 10.14
N CYS A 107 18.29 25.93 10.12
CA CYS A 107 18.11 25.18 11.35
C CYS A 107 19.47 24.79 11.92
N LEU A 108 19.67 25.08 13.20
CA LEU A 108 20.81 24.57 13.91
C LEU A 108 20.69 23.04 14.00
N PRO A 109 21.78 22.28 13.74
CA PRO A 109 21.73 20.83 13.81
C PRO A 109 21.25 20.38 15.20
N ALA A 110 20.52 19.27 15.26
CA ALA A 110 20.07 18.70 16.52
C ALA A 110 21.27 18.37 17.44
N GLY A 111 21.16 18.77 18.70
CA GLY A 111 22.09 18.53 19.79
C GLY A 111 21.53 17.49 20.76
N GLU A 112 21.66 17.74 22.07
CA GLU A 112 21.21 16.80 23.09
C GLU A 112 19.69 16.88 23.35
N PRO A 113 19.04 15.75 23.70
CA PRO A 113 17.64 15.76 24.11
C PRO A 113 17.42 16.55 25.40
N CYS A 114 16.26 17.19 25.53
CA CYS A 114 15.87 17.99 26.70
C CYS A 114 14.35 17.96 26.89
N GLY A 115 13.87 17.03 27.73
CA GLY A 115 12.44 16.76 27.84
C GLY A 115 11.85 16.27 26.52
N ASP A 116 10.81 16.95 26.03
CA ASP A 116 10.16 16.63 24.74
C ASP A 116 10.79 17.38 23.55
N LYS A 117 11.87 18.13 23.80
CA LYS A 117 12.57 18.91 22.78
C LYS A 117 13.98 18.37 22.61
N VAL A 118 14.63 18.80 21.53
CA VAL A 118 16.06 18.58 21.31
C VAL A 118 16.72 19.94 21.25
N CYS A 119 17.77 20.14 22.04
CA CYS A 119 18.54 21.37 22.03
C CYS A 119 19.29 21.51 20.71
N ALA A 120 19.47 22.72 20.23
CA ALA A 120 20.36 22.97 19.10
C ALA A 120 21.82 22.62 19.46
N LYS A 121 22.61 22.20 18.47
CA LYS A 121 24.03 21.91 18.64
C LYS A 121 24.75 23.11 19.25
N GLY A 122 25.52 22.84 20.30
CA GLY A 122 26.24 23.87 21.06
C GLY A 122 25.45 24.48 22.22
N LEU A 123 24.18 24.09 22.41
CA LEU A 123 23.42 24.32 23.63
C LEU A 123 23.41 23.05 24.49
N VAL A 124 23.20 23.24 25.80
CA VAL A 124 23.05 22.16 26.79
C VAL A 124 21.63 22.12 27.32
N CYS A 125 21.13 20.92 27.67
CA CYS A 125 19.85 20.81 28.34
C CYS A 125 19.97 21.40 29.75
N CYS A 126 19.21 22.46 29.99
CA CYS A 126 19.29 23.21 31.22
C CYS A 126 18.15 22.84 32.17
N ASN A 127 16.93 22.63 31.64
CA ASN A 127 15.80 22.11 32.41
C ASN A 127 14.97 21.14 31.56
N GLU A 128 15.09 19.85 31.88
CA GLU A 128 14.38 18.75 31.19
C GLU A 128 12.86 18.83 31.35
N SER A 129 12.35 19.24 32.53
CA SER A 129 10.91 19.32 32.77
C SER A 129 10.24 20.31 31.82
N CYS A 130 10.95 21.38 31.47
CA CYS A 130 10.47 22.46 30.62
C CYS A 130 10.99 22.39 29.17
N GLY A 131 11.92 21.47 28.88
CA GLY A 131 12.65 21.45 27.60
C GLY A 131 13.40 22.76 27.31
N LEU A 132 14.02 23.37 28.32
CA LEU A 132 14.78 24.61 28.18
C LEU A 132 16.26 24.33 27.91
N CYS A 133 16.76 24.89 26.83
CA CYS A 133 18.15 24.82 26.40
C CYS A 133 18.87 26.13 26.69
N ALA A 134 20.11 26.06 27.15
CA ALA A 134 20.94 27.22 27.42
C ALA A 134 22.34 27.05 26.82
N PRO A 135 23.10 28.14 26.60
CA PRO A 135 24.54 28.04 26.30
C PRO A 135 25.29 27.31 27.42
N PRO A 136 26.45 26.70 27.15
CA PRO A 136 27.32 26.17 28.19
C PRO A 136 27.67 27.26 29.20
N ASN A 137 27.52 26.95 30.49
CA ASN A 137 27.65 27.90 31.62
C ASN A 137 26.60 29.03 31.65
N GLY A 138 25.59 29.00 30.78
CA GLY A 138 24.40 29.85 30.89
C GLY A 138 23.51 29.40 32.04
N GLY A 139 22.92 30.34 32.77
CA GLY A 139 21.96 30.04 33.82
C GLY A 139 20.56 29.82 33.26
N CYS A 140 19.79 28.93 33.89
CA CYS A 140 18.34 28.83 33.70
C CYS A 140 17.63 28.51 35.01
N THR A 141 16.30 28.61 35.00
CA THR A 141 15.46 28.29 36.14
C THR A 141 15.16 26.79 36.21
N GLN A 142 15.41 26.16 37.36
CA GLN A 142 15.02 24.77 37.64
C GLN A 142 13.58 24.66 38.16
N GLN A 143 12.62 25.18 37.38
CA GLN A 143 11.20 25.06 37.67
C GLN A 143 10.62 23.76 37.12
N LEU A 144 9.58 23.24 37.76
CA LEU A 144 8.82 22.11 37.23
C LEU A 144 7.74 22.65 36.27
N CYS A 145 7.80 22.26 35.01
CA CYS A 145 6.77 22.55 34.03
C CYS A 145 5.80 21.36 33.93
N ILE A 146 4.52 21.64 34.09
CA ILE A 146 3.44 20.67 33.96
C ILE A 146 2.94 20.76 32.52
N LYS A 147 2.94 19.64 31.80
CA LYS A 147 2.37 19.56 30.46
C LYS A 147 0.89 19.23 30.59
N GLU A 148 0.03 20.03 29.96
CA GLU A 148 -1.43 19.84 29.91
C GLU A 148 -1.83 18.86 28.80
#